data_AF-A0A831Y4S3-F1
#
_entry.id   AF-A0A831Y4S3-F1
#
_cell.length_a   1.000
_cell.length_b   1.000
_cell.length_c   1.000
_cell.angle_alpha   90.00
_cell.angle_beta   90.00
_cell.angle_gamma   90.00
#
_symmetry.space_group_name_H-M   'P 1'
#
loop_
_entity.id
_entity.type
_entity.pdbx_description
1 polymer ?
#
loop_
_entity_poly.entity_id
_entity_poly.type
_entity_poly.pdbx_seq_one_letter_code
_entity_poly.pdbx_strand_id
1 'polypeptide(L)'
;MLLRGDAIHEACATTPDVTARVAAEFLRQAAPRAYCSACLAIMLALARDEVQDAILRLRAASDFGVARGVRCAGCRQVRITIGVDRGRG
;
A
#
# COMPACT_ATOMS: atom_id res chain seq x y z
N MET A 1 -16.81 -14.95 -25.61
CA MET A 1 -15.86 -14.12 -26.38
C MET A 1 -15.68 -12.80 -25.63
N LEU A 2 -14.51 -12.65 -25.00
CA LEU A 2 -13.89 -11.48 -24.36
C LEU A 2 -14.72 -10.56 -23.43
N LEU A 3 -14.44 -10.73 -22.13
CA LEU A 3 -14.60 -9.75 -21.04
C LEU A 3 -13.88 -8.43 -21.39
N ARG A 4 -14.59 -7.30 -21.29
CA ARG A 4 -13.99 -5.96 -21.12
C ARG A 4 -14.86 -5.16 -20.15
N GLY A 5 -14.81 -5.57 -18.88
CA GLY A 5 -15.03 -4.62 -17.79
C GLY A 5 -13.68 -3.99 -17.49
N ASP A 6 -13.58 -2.68 -17.63
CA ASP A 6 -12.71 -1.77 -16.85
C ASP A 6 -12.65 -0.42 -17.59
N ALA A 7 -13.75 0.31 -17.53
CA ALA A 7 -13.71 1.75 -17.76
C ALA A 7 -13.08 2.39 -16.52
N ILE A 8 -11.75 2.56 -16.53
CA ILE A 8 -11.09 3.40 -15.54
C ILE A 8 -11.51 4.84 -15.83
N HIS A 9 -12.33 5.43 -14.96
CA HIS A 9 -12.69 6.84 -15.04
C HIS A 9 -11.49 7.71 -14.65
N GLU A 10 -10.86 8.33 -15.65
CA GLU A 10 -9.74 9.28 -15.54
C GLU A 10 -10.03 10.45 -14.58
N ALA A 11 -11.30 10.80 -14.37
CA ALA A 11 -11.72 11.90 -13.51
C ALA A 11 -11.66 11.61 -11.99
N CYS A 12 -11.48 10.35 -11.56
CA CYS A 12 -11.27 10.03 -10.15
C CYS A 12 -9.79 10.05 -9.72
N ALA A 13 -8.86 10.44 -10.60
CA ALA A 13 -7.42 10.26 -10.41
C ALA A 13 -6.74 11.29 -9.47
N THR A 14 -7.45 12.25 -8.87
CA THR A 14 -6.78 13.38 -8.20
C THR A 14 -6.45 13.19 -6.71
N THR A 15 -7.18 12.36 -5.98
CA THR A 15 -6.88 12.01 -4.56
C THR A 15 -6.27 10.62 -4.36
N PRO A 16 -6.72 9.56 -5.04
CA PRO A 16 -6.24 8.20 -4.77
C PRO A 16 -4.79 7.96 -5.21
N ASP A 17 -4.30 8.75 -6.17
CA ASP A 17 -2.91 8.73 -6.63
C ASP A 17 -1.95 9.37 -5.61
N VAL A 18 -2.37 10.47 -4.99
CA VAL A 18 -1.58 11.18 -3.98
C VAL A 18 -1.35 10.31 -2.75
N THR A 19 -2.40 9.64 -2.24
CA THR A 19 -2.31 8.72 -1.11
C THR A 19 -1.35 7.56 -1.40
N ALA A 20 -1.42 6.98 -2.59
CA ALA A 20 -0.49 5.92 -3.01
C ALA A 20 0.95 6.44 -3.07
N ARG A 21 1.18 7.63 -3.62
CA ARG A 21 2.51 8.25 -3.70
C ARG A 21 3.10 8.54 -2.32
N VAL A 22 2.31 9.11 -1.40
CA VAL A 22 2.74 9.39 -0.02
C VAL A 22 3.07 8.09 0.73
N ALA A 23 2.22 7.07 0.61
CA ALA A 23 2.48 5.77 1.21
C ALA A 23 3.73 5.11 0.61
N ALA A 24 3.93 5.20 -0.70
CA ALA A 24 5.13 4.68 -1.38
C ALA A 24 6.41 5.35 -0.86
N GLU A 25 6.42 6.68 -0.78
CA GLU A 25 7.57 7.44 -0.31
C GLU A 25 7.90 7.11 1.14
N PHE A 26 6.89 7.07 2.02
CA PHE A 26 7.07 6.63 3.40
C PHE A 26 7.67 5.23 3.49
N LEU A 27 7.15 4.26 2.74
CA LEU A 27 7.63 2.87 2.78
C LEU A 27 9.07 2.75 2.26
N ARG A 28 9.45 3.54 1.25
CA ARG A 28 10.84 3.60 0.75
C ARG A 28 11.79 4.17 1.79
N GLN A 29 11.41 5.26 2.47
CA GLN A 29 12.21 5.85 3.54
C GLN A 29 12.31 4.93 4.77
N ALA A 30 11.25 4.17 5.06
CA ALA A 30 11.19 3.27 6.21
C ALA A 30 11.78 1.87 5.93
N ALA A 31 12.22 1.58 4.70
CA ALA A 31 12.79 0.28 4.34
C ALA A 31 13.94 -0.09 5.29
N PRO A 32 14.05 -1.35 5.76
CA PRO A 32 13.30 -2.55 5.33
C PRO A 32 11.97 -2.82 6.06
N ARG A 33 11.42 -1.85 6.78
CA ARG A 33 10.27 -2.11 7.66
C ARG A 33 8.98 -2.28 6.86
N ALA A 34 8.08 -3.11 7.40
CA ALA A 34 6.75 -3.33 6.85
C ALA A 34 5.68 -2.92 7.88
N TYR A 35 4.56 -2.39 7.38
CA TYR A 35 3.51 -1.80 8.20
C TYR A 35 2.13 -2.31 7.80
N CYS A 36 1.22 -2.43 8.76
CA CYS A 36 -0.19 -2.74 8.48
C CYS A 36 -0.95 -1.47 8.08
N SER A 37 -2.08 -1.64 7.38
CA SER A 37 -2.90 -0.51 6.90
C SER A 37 -3.35 0.43 8.01
N ALA A 38 -3.68 -0.09 9.21
CA ALA A 38 -4.07 0.73 10.34
C ALA A 38 -2.93 1.63 10.84
N CYS A 39 -1.71 1.12 10.93
CA CYS A 39 -0.56 1.94 11.34
C CYS A 39 -0.20 2.97 10.26
N LEU A 40 -0.30 2.62 8.98
CA LEU A 40 -0.08 3.57 7.88
C LEU A 40 -1.12 4.70 7.90
N ALA A 41 -2.40 4.40 8.11
CA ALA A 41 -3.45 5.41 8.25
C ALA A 41 -3.14 6.40 9.40
N ILE A 42 -2.72 5.89 10.55
CA ILE A 42 -2.36 6.72 11.70
C ILE A 42 -1.12 7.57 11.40
N MET A 43 -0.03 6.96 10.91
CA MET A 43 1.24 7.67 10.69
C MET A 43 1.16 8.72 9.57
N LEU A 44 0.33 8.48 8.57
CA LEU A 44 0.15 9.39 7.44
C LEU A 44 -1.03 10.37 7.63
N ALA A 45 -1.78 10.25 8.73
CA ALA A 45 -3.01 10.99 8.96
C ALA A 45 -4.04 10.88 7.81
N LEU A 46 -4.21 9.67 7.28
CA LEU A 46 -5.09 9.35 6.15
C LEU A 46 -6.25 8.45 6.59
N ALA A 47 -7.36 8.46 5.84
CA ALA A 47 -8.46 7.54 6.12
C ALA A 47 -8.03 6.09 5.84
N ARG A 48 -8.55 5.15 6.64
CA ARG A 48 -8.18 3.74 6.53
C ARG A 48 -8.56 3.13 5.18
N ASP A 49 -9.64 3.59 4.57
CA ASP A 49 -10.09 3.10 3.26
C ASP A 49 -9.20 3.63 2.13
N GLU A 50 -8.80 4.90 2.18
CA GLU A 50 -7.83 5.47 1.24
C GLU A 50 -6.49 4.73 1.28
N VAL A 51 -6.03 4.37 2.49
CA VAL A 51 -4.80 3.57 2.66
C VAL A 51 -4.95 2.15 2.12
N GLN A 52 -6.13 1.54 2.24
CA GLN A 52 -6.38 0.21 1.66
C GLN A 52 -6.33 0.27 0.13
N ASP A 53 -6.95 1.26 -0.49
CA ASP A 53 -6.90 1.49 -1.93
C ASP A 53 -5.46 1.77 -2.41
N ALA A 54 -4.71 2.59 -1.67
CA ALA A 54 -3.31 2.84 -1.94
C ALA A 54 -2.48 1.54 -1.89
N ILE A 55 -2.67 0.70 -0.87
CA ILE A 55 -1.99 -0.59 -0.74
C ILE A 55 -2.29 -1.50 -1.93
N LEU A 56 -3.54 -1.54 -2.40
CA LEU A 56 -3.93 -2.33 -3.56
C LEU A 56 -3.19 -1.87 -4.83
N ARG A 57 -3.07 -0.56 -5.04
CA ARG A 57 -2.29 -0.01 -6.17
C ARG A 57 -0.80 -0.29 -6.03
N LEU A 58 -0.22 -0.09 -4.84
CA LEU A 58 1.19 -0.35 -4.60
C LEU A 58 1.56 -1.82 -4.79
N ARG A 59 0.66 -2.74 -4.43
CA ARG A 59 0.85 -4.17 -4.69
C ARG A 59 0.93 -4.50 -6.19
N ALA A 60 0.30 -3.71 -7.05
CA ALA A 60 0.41 -3.88 -8.49
C ALA A 60 1.77 -3.40 -9.03
N ALA A 61 2.48 -2.55 -8.29
CA ALA A 61 3.85 -2.15 -8.62
C ALA A 61 4.86 -3.20 -8.12
N SER A 62 5.91 -3.44 -8.90
CA SER A 62 6.97 -4.43 -8.60
C SER A 62 7.79 -4.12 -7.35
N ASP A 63 7.77 -2.86 -6.90
CA ASP A 63 8.66 -2.37 -5.84
C ASP A 63 8.10 -2.64 -4.43
N PHE A 64 6.86 -3.11 -4.30
CA PHE A 64 6.19 -3.28 -3.01
C PHE A 64 5.59 -4.67 -2.84
N GLY A 65 5.84 -5.24 -1.67
CA GLY A 65 5.39 -6.58 -1.32
C GLY A 65 4.35 -6.56 -0.20
N VAL A 66 3.31 -7.36 -0.35
CA VAL A 66 2.34 -7.62 0.73
C VAL A 66 2.59 -9.00 1.30
N ALA A 67 2.77 -9.07 2.62
CA ALA A 67 3.00 -10.31 3.35
C ALA A 67 1.95 -10.51 4.46
N ARG A 68 1.56 -11.76 4.68
CA ARG A 68 0.67 -12.17 5.78
C ARG A 68 1.52 -12.80 6.89
N GLY A 69 1.11 -12.62 8.14
CA GLY A 69 1.81 -13.25 9.27
C GLY A 69 3.12 -12.54 9.66
N VAL A 70 3.36 -11.33 9.16
CA VAL A 70 4.55 -10.54 9.48
C VAL A 70 4.22 -9.53 10.59
N ARG A 71 5.18 -9.27 11.48
CA ARG A 71 5.02 -8.26 12.54
C ARG A 71 5.08 -6.86 11.93
N CYS A 72 4.05 -6.07 12.16
CA CYS A 72 4.03 -4.65 11.81
C CYS A 72 5.09 -3.90 12.62
N ALA A 73 5.91 -3.06 11.98
CA ALA A 73 6.93 -2.26 12.66
C ALA A 73 6.34 -1.17 13.57
N GLY A 74 5.09 -0.74 13.33
CA GLY A 74 4.39 0.23 14.17
C GLY A 74 3.79 -0.40 15.43
N CYS A 75 2.83 -1.32 15.28
CA CYS A 75 2.11 -1.90 16.41
C CYS A 75 2.68 -3.21 16.97
N ARG A 76 3.74 -3.76 16.36
CA ARG A 76 4.42 -5.03 16.72
C ARG A 76 3.53 -6.30 16.68
N GLN A 77 2.26 -6.16 16.32
CA GLN A 77 1.33 -7.26 16.15
C GLN A 77 1.57 -7.97 14.81
N VAL A 78 1.28 -9.27 14.78
CA VAL A 78 1.28 -10.08 13.55
C VAL A 78 0.07 -9.68 12.71
N ARG A 79 0.29 -9.18 11.49
CA ARG A 79 -0.74 -8.60 10.62
C ARG A 79 -0.48 -8.94 9.15
N ILE A 80 -1.36 -8.46 8.28
CA ILE A 80 -1.04 -8.24 6.87
C ILE A 80 -0.28 -6.91 6.79
N THR A 81 0.90 -6.92 6.19
CA THR A 81 1.78 -5.75 6.09
C THR A 81 2.21 -5.52 4.66
N ILE A 82 2.47 -4.27 4.33
CA ILE A 82 3.13 -3.84 3.09
C ILE A 82 4.51 -3.25 3.42
N GLY A 83 5.48 -3.49 2.55
CA GLY A 83 6.83 -2.92 2.61
C GLY A 83 7.44 -2.90 1.21
N VAL A 84 8.64 -2.34 1.08
CA VAL A 84 9.40 -2.44 -0.17
C VAL A 84 9.78 -3.91 -0.41
N ASP A 85 9.42 -4.45 -1.57
CA ASP A 85 9.86 -5.78 -1.98
C ASP A 85 11.32 -5.68 -2.43
N ARG A 86 12.19 -6.53 -1.89
CA ARG A 86 13.62 -6.51 -2.23
C ARG A 86 13.99 -7.49 -3.34
N GLY A 87 12.99 -7.86 -4.14
CA GLY A 87 13.10 -8.99 -5.02
C GLY A 87 13.10 -10.27 -4.20
N ARG A 88 12.13 -11.12 -4.47
CA ARG A 88 12.32 -12.56 -4.31
C ARG A 88 13.45 -12.95 -5.28
N GLY A 89 14.69 -12.96 -4.78
CA GLY A 89 15.78 -13.74 -5.40
C GLY A 89 15.44 -15.22 -5.39
#